data_AF-A0A2V6PSV7-F1
#
_entry.id   AF-A0A2V6PSV7-F1
#
_cell.length_a   1.000
_cell.length_b   1.000
_cell.length_c   1.000
_cell.angle_alpha   90.00
_cell.angle_beta   90.00
_cell.angle_gamma   90.00
#
_symmetry.space_group_name_H-M   'P 1'
#
loop_
_entity.id
_entity.type
_entity.pdbx_description
1 polymer ?
#
loop_
_entity_poly.entity_id
_entity_poly.type
_entity_poly.pdbx_seq_one_letter_code
_entity_poly.pdbx_strand_id
1 'polypeptide(L)'
;MGSRLIWKSCPLIWPRTGSPPAWADIVTLLTLPENWRSFASFHRTALVAREPQAPPPSRKESRRRGRRRAMDIRNELERKRRVLTAAIQSGMDRTRGGAADRNEIAKELTKDPYGSASLIHDDEIVADMMDRRIRELQQVNRALEELDRGRYGICQECEEPISKARLKAMPFATRCVACQSAQEGLRRAA
;
A
#
# COMPACT_ATOMS: atom_id res chain seq x y z
N MET A 1 -15.51 4.24 58.71
CA MET A 1 -14.98 4.17 57.32
C MET A 1 -13.75 5.06 57.21
N GLY A 2 -12.57 4.43 57.17
CA GLY A 2 -11.37 4.89 56.46
C GLY A 2 -10.73 6.22 56.83
N SER A 3 -10.14 6.29 58.03
CA SER A 3 -9.35 7.42 58.50
C SER A 3 -8.07 7.65 57.67
N ARG A 4 -7.79 8.93 57.42
CA ARG A 4 -6.44 9.49 57.22
C ARG A 4 -5.49 9.00 58.32
N LEU A 5 -4.17 9.08 58.06
CA LEU A 5 -2.99 8.65 58.84
C LEU A 5 -2.31 7.49 58.05
N ILE A 6 -1.04 7.48 57.66
CA ILE A 6 0.20 8.02 58.25
C ILE A 6 1.17 8.29 57.07
N TRP A 7 1.38 9.56 56.70
CA TRP A 7 2.41 10.00 55.74
C TRP A 7 3.56 10.71 56.47
N LYS A 8 3.95 10.17 57.63
CA LYS A 8 5.03 10.70 58.45
C LYS A 8 5.88 9.53 58.91
N SER A 9 6.84 9.15 58.07
CA SER A 9 8.07 8.37 58.36
C SER A 9 8.58 7.65 57.11
N CYS A 10 8.66 8.35 55.97
CA CYS A 10 9.48 7.89 54.86
C CYS A 10 10.53 8.99 54.59
N PRO A 11 11.71 8.91 55.22
CA PRO A 11 12.81 9.78 54.88
C PRO A 11 13.37 9.20 53.59
N LEU A 12 12.95 9.74 52.45
CA LEU A 12 13.64 9.75 51.15
C LEU A 12 12.58 10.14 50.10
N ILE A 13 12.47 11.45 49.92
CA ILE A 13 11.81 12.11 48.80
C ILE A 13 12.48 11.60 47.52
N TRP A 14 11.77 10.77 46.75
CA TRP A 14 12.24 10.34 45.43
C TRP A 14 11.77 11.36 44.37
N PRO A 15 12.67 11.93 43.55
CA PRO A 15 12.28 12.82 42.48
C PRO A 15 11.58 12.04 41.36
N ARG A 16 10.54 12.64 40.78
CA ARG A 16 9.64 12.06 39.77
C ARG A 16 10.30 11.79 38.39
N THR A 17 11.62 11.68 38.32
CA THR A 17 12.38 11.45 37.09
C THR A 17 13.61 10.59 37.38
N GLY A 18 13.70 9.43 36.73
CA GLY A 18 14.94 8.66 36.60
C GLY A 18 15.02 7.39 37.45
N SER A 19 15.46 6.31 36.79
CA SER A 19 15.72 4.97 37.31
C SER A 19 16.51 4.92 38.64
N PRO A 20 16.35 3.85 39.44
CA PRO A 20 17.20 3.61 40.61
C PRO A 20 18.68 3.39 40.23
N PRO A 21 19.65 3.77 41.10
CA PRO A 21 21.07 3.58 40.84
C PRO A 21 21.49 2.09 40.98
N ALA A 22 22.53 1.75 40.22
CA ALA A 22 23.05 0.39 39.98
C ALA A 22 23.76 -0.28 41.18
N TRP A 23 23.47 0.10 42.42
CA TRP A 23 23.98 -0.57 43.63
C TRP A 23 22.85 -1.09 44.53
N ALA A 24 21.59 -1.00 44.10
CA ALA A 24 20.48 -1.75 44.71
C ALA A 24 20.56 -3.24 44.30
N ASP A 25 21.72 -3.84 44.52
CA ASP A 25 22.07 -5.21 44.20
C ASP A 25 21.75 -6.13 45.40
N ILE A 26 20.75 -6.97 45.17
CA ILE A 26 20.73 -8.42 45.46
C ILE A 26 20.68 -8.91 46.93
N VAL A 27 21.13 -8.16 47.94
CA VAL A 27 21.14 -8.65 49.35
C VAL A 27 19.96 -8.16 50.19
N THR A 28 18.76 -8.10 49.59
CA THR A 28 17.52 -7.92 50.36
C THR A 28 16.41 -8.82 49.83
N LEU A 29 16.78 -10.04 49.44
CA LEU A 29 15.85 -11.08 48.98
C LEU A 29 15.78 -12.30 49.92
N LEU A 30 16.30 -12.20 51.14
CA LEU A 30 16.24 -13.29 52.13
C LEU A 30 15.32 -13.00 53.34
N THR A 31 14.59 -11.89 53.33
CA THR A 31 13.59 -11.55 54.38
C THR A 31 12.32 -10.91 53.80
N LEU A 32 11.83 -11.41 52.66
CA LEU A 32 10.52 -11.02 52.12
C LEU A 32 9.50 -12.15 52.37
N PRO A 33 8.29 -11.85 52.89
CA PRO A 33 7.25 -12.84 53.11
C PRO A 33 6.72 -13.45 51.79
N GLU A 34 6.24 -14.69 51.86
CA GLU A 34 5.90 -15.56 50.71
C GLU A 34 4.81 -15.03 49.76
N ASN A 35 4.12 -13.94 50.09
CA ASN A 35 3.07 -13.36 49.26
C ASN A 35 3.60 -12.51 48.08
N TRP A 36 4.91 -12.27 47.97
CA TRP A 36 5.50 -11.50 46.87
C TRP A 36 5.99 -12.38 45.69
N ARG A 37 5.92 -13.71 45.81
CA ARG A 37 6.37 -14.64 44.75
C ARG A 37 5.54 -14.57 43.45
N SER A 38 4.31 -14.05 43.50
CA SER A 38 3.49 -13.85 42.29
C SER A 38 3.86 -12.61 41.48
N PHE A 39 4.53 -11.61 42.08
CA PHE A 39 4.96 -10.40 41.37
C PHE A 39 6.25 -10.61 40.56
N ALA A 40 7.11 -11.54 40.98
CA ALA A 40 8.38 -11.84 40.31
C ALA A 40 8.22 -12.56 38.96
N SER A 41 7.03 -13.08 38.63
CA SER A 41 6.75 -13.68 37.31
C SER A 41 6.32 -12.65 36.26
N PHE A 42 5.90 -11.44 36.66
CA PHE A 42 5.38 -10.44 35.70
C PHE A 42 6.46 -9.53 35.09
N HIS A 43 7.70 -9.61 35.57
CA HIS A 43 8.82 -8.78 35.06
C HIS A 43 9.93 -9.59 34.37
N ARG A 44 9.70 -10.87 34.03
CA ARG A 44 10.63 -11.64 33.18
C ARG A 44 10.32 -11.49 31.69
N THR A 45 10.08 -10.26 31.22
CA THR A 45 10.00 -9.97 29.78
C THR A 45 10.28 -8.49 29.49
N ALA A 46 11.42 -7.96 29.90
CA ALA A 46 11.76 -6.57 29.56
C ALA A 46 13.26 -6.29 29.52
N LEU A 47 14.01 -7.03 28.71
CA LEU A 47 15.35 -6.61 28.25
C LEU A 47 15.47 -6.80 26.73
N VAL A 48 14.47 -6.35 25.97
CA VAL A 48 14.79 -5.81 24.64
C VAL A 48 15.18 -4.37 24.92
N ALA A 49 16.48 -4.13 25.17
CA ALA A 49 17.02 -2.79 25.12
C ALA A 49 16.57 -2.19 23.80
N ARG A 50 15.69 -1.18 23.84
CA ARG A 50 15.28 -0.47 22.62
C ARG A 50 16.55 0.08 22.02
N GLU A 51 16.96 -0.48 20.89
CA GLU A 51 18.13 -0.03 20.15
C GLU A 51 18.05 1.49 19.97
N PRO A 52 19.18 2.20 20.14
CA PRO A 52 19.22 3.64 19.92
C PRO A 52 18.78 3.93 18.48
N GLN A 53 17.65 4.61 18.33
CA GLN A 53 17.16 4.99 17.01
C GLN A 53 18.14 5.98 16.39
N ALA A 54 18.62 5.65 15.19
CA ALA A 54 19.52 6.52 14.44
C ALA A 54 18.91 7.93 14.26
N PRO A 55 19.73 9.00 14.28
CA PRO A 55 19.22 10.35 14.12
C PRO A 55 18.50 10.51 12.77
N PRO A 56 17.43 11.33 12.73
CA PRO A 56 16.71 11.57 11.48
C PRO A 56 17.64 12.19 10.44
N PRO A 57 17.43 11.91 9.15
CA PRO A 57 18.29 12.42 8.09
C PRO A 57 18.25 13.93 8.00
N SER A 58 19.36 14.51 7.53
CA SER A 58 19.44 15.96 7.30
C SER A 58 18.40 16.43 6.26
N ARG A 59 18.01 17.71 6.32
CA ARG A 59 17.06 18.31 5.35
C ARG A 59 17.53 18.19 3.90
N LYS A 60 18.85 18.29 3.65
CA LYS A 60 19.42 18.13 2.30
C LYS A 60 19.27 16.68 1.82
N GLU A 61 19.48 15.74 2.73
CA GLU A 61 19.40 14.32 2.44
C GLU A 61 17.95 13.85 2.21
N SER A 62 16.99 14.29 3.02
CA SER A 62 15.57 13.98 2.82
C SER A 62 15.06 14.46 1.45
N ARG A 63 15.45 15.68 1.02
CA ARG A 63 15.14 16.22 -0.32
C ARG A 63 15.77 15.38 -1.43
N ARG A 64 17.04 14.97 -1.30
CA ARG A 64 17.71 14.09 -2.27
C ARG A 64 17.02 12.73 -2.38
N ARG A 65 16.67 12.10 -1.26
CA ARG A 65 15.91 10.83 -1.24
C ARG A 65 14.54 10.97 -1.88
N GLY A 66 13.82 12.06 -1.61
CA GLY A 66 12.53 12.36 -2.22
C GLY A 66 12.60 12.49 -3.75
N ARG A 67 13.58 13.25 -4.25
CA ARG A 67 13.81 13.40 -5.70
C ARG A 67 14.15 12.06 -6.37
N ARG A 68 14.99 11.24 -5.74
CA ARG A 68 15.34 9.90 -6.26
C ARG A 68 14.10 9.01 -6.38
N ARG A 69 13.29 8.93 -5.31
CA ARG A 69 12.03 8.16 -5.32
C ARG A 69 11.06 8.62 -6.42
N ALA A 70 10.93 9.94 -6.62
CA ALA A 70 10.09 10.47 -7.69
C ALA A 70 10.60 10.09 -9.09
N MET A 71 11.93 10.07 -9.29
CA MET A 71 12.55 9.61 -10.54
C MET A 71 12.32 8.11 -10.77
N ASP A 72 12.48 7.29 -9.73
CA ASP A 72 12.27 5.85 -9.81
C ASP A 72 10.83 5.51 -10.19
N ILE A 73 9.85 6.21 -9.57
CA ILE A 73 8.43 6.09 -9.89
C ILE A 73 8.16 6.51 -11.33
N ARG A 74 8.72 7.64 -11.78
CA ARG A 74 8.57 8.11 -13.17
C ARG A 74 9.09 7.08 -14.17
N ASN A 75 10.29 6.55 -13.96
CA ASN A 75 10.89 5.56 -14.85
C ASN A 75 10.02 4.30 -14.95
N GLU A 76 9.49 3.83 -13.82
CA GLU A 76 8.59 2.67 -13.80
C GLU A 76 7.28 2.93 -14.55
N LEU A 77 6.67 4.11 -14.35
CA LEU A 77 5.47 4.52 -15.07
C LEU A 77 5.72 4.66 -16.58
N GLU A 78 6.85 5.24 -17.00
CA GLU A 78 7.21 5.35 -18.41
C GLU A 78 7.46 4.00 -19.06
N ARG A 79 8.15 3.08 -18.36
CA ARG A 79 8.33 1.69 -18.79
C ARG A 79 6.99 1.03 -19.03
N LYS A 80 6.07 1.19 -18.09
CA LYS A 80 4.71 0.64 -18.18
C LYS A 80 3.90 1.26 -19.31
N ARG A 81 3.99 2.58 -19.51
CA ARG A 81 3.37 3.30 -20.64
C ARG A 81 3.81 2.73 -21.98
N ARG A 82 5.11 2.50 -22.17
CA ARG A 82 5.66 1.91 -23.40
C ARG A 82 5.07 0.52 -23.67
N VAL A 83 5.05 -0.34 -22.66
CA VAL A 83 4.51 -1.70 -22.77
C VAL A 83 3.02 -1.68 -23.13
N LEU A 84 2.21 -0.87 -22.44
CA LEU A 84 0.78 -0.77 -22.72
C LEU A 84 0.50 -0.20 -24.11
N THR A 85 1.23 0.84 -24.52
CA THR A 85 1.07 1.46 -25.84
C THR A 85 1.37 0.45 -26.95
N ALA A 86 2.48 -0.28 -26.85
CA ALA A 86 2.82 -1.33 -27.81
C ALA A 86 1.78 -2.45 -27.84
N ALA A 87 1.29 -2.88 -26.66
CA ALA A 87 0.27 -3.92 -26.57
C ALA A 87 -1.09 -3.52 -27.16
N ILE A 88 -1.45 -2.23 -27.06
CA ILE A 88 -2.66 -1.66 -27.69
C ILE A 88 -2.48 -1.57 -29.20
N GLN A 89 -1.34 -1.08 -29.68
CA GLN A 89 -1.04 -0.98 -31.11
C GLN A 89 -1.07 -2.36 -31.79
N SER A 90 -0.35 -3.34 -31.24
CA SER A 90 -0.39 -4.72 -31.75
C SER A 90 -1.79 -5.34 -31.69
N GLY A 91 -2.62 -4.98 -30.69
CA GLY A 91 -4.01 -5.41 -30.64
C GLY A 91 -4.84 -4.83 -31.79
N MET A 92 -4.72 -3.53 -32.04
CA MET A 92 -5.39 -2.84 -33.15
C MET A 92 -4.96 -3.37 -34.52
N ASP A 93 -3.68 -3.66 -34.70
CA ASP A 93 -3.13 -4.20 -35.95
C ASP A 93 -3.68 -5.60 -36.25
N ARG A 94 -3.85 -6.45 -35.22
CA ARG A 94 -4.50 -7.77 -35.38
C ARG A 94 -5.97 -7.65 -35.77
N THR A 95 -6.69 -6.66 -35.23
CA THR A 95 -8.09 -6.42 -35.59
C THR A 95 -8.20 -5.93 -37.03
N ARG A 96 -7.30 -5.06 -37.49
CA ARG A 96 -7.28 -4.58 -38.89
C ARG A 96 -6.81 -5.63 -39.89
N GLY A 97 -5.67 -6.28 -39.63
CA GLY A 97 -5.06 -7.25 -40.55
C GLY A 97 -5.79 -8.59 -40.59
N GLY A 98 -6.41 -9.00 -39.49
CA GLY A 98 -7.18 -10.25 -39.41
C GLY A 98 -8.65 -10.12 -39.79
N ALA A 99 -9.14 -8.94 -40.18
CA ALA A 99 -10.54 -8.73 -40.52
C ALA A 99 -10.99 -9.53 -41.75
N ALA A 100 -10.11 -9.74 -42.74
CA ALA A 100 -10.41 -10.53 -43.92
C ALA A 100 -10.49 -12.03 -43.60
N ASP A 101 -9.50 -12.55 -42.89
CA ASP A 101 -9.40 -13.97 -42.47
C ASP A 101 -10.52 -14.35 -41.47
N ARG A 102 -10.79 -13.49 -40.48
CA ARG A 102 -11.93 -13.67 -39.56
C ARG A 102 -13.27 -13.70 -40.27
N ASN A 103 -13.46 -12.94 -41.35
CA ASN A 103 -14.74 -12.92 -42.06
C ASN A 103 -15.00 -14.26 -42.79
N GLU A 104 -13.96 -14.92 -43.28
CA GLU A 104 -14.08 -16.25 -43.90
C GLU A 104 -14.37 -17.33 -42.86
N ILE A 105 -13.60 -17.32 -41.76
CA ILE A 105 -13.80 -18.20 -40.60
C ILE A 105 -15.20 -18.00 -39.99
N ALA A 106 -15.64 -16.74 -39.85
CA ALA A 106 -16.97 -16.40 -39.36
C ALA A 106 -18.08 -16.91 -40.28
N LYS A 107 -17.93 -16.82 -41.61
CA LYS A 107 -18.93 -17.38 -42.56
C LYS A 107 -19.09 -18.89 -42.45
N GLU A 108 -18.04 -19.61 -42.05
CA GLU A 108 -18.09 -21.05 -41.89
C GLU A 108 -18.66 -21.45 -40.53
N LEU A 109 -18.19 -20.83 -39.44
CA LEU A 109 -18.70 -21.04 -38.08
C LEU A 109 -20.13 -20.53 -37.88
N THR A 110 -20.58 -19.54 -38.65
CA THR A 110 -21.96 -19.03 -38.58
C THR A 110 -23.01 -20.01 -39.12
N LYS A 111 -22.59 -21.08 -39.79
CA LYS A 111 -23.49 -22.16 -40.21
C LYS A 111 -23.93 -23.06 -39.05
N ASP A 112 -23.21 -23.03 -37.93
CA ASP A 112 -23.54 -23.72 -36.69
C ASP A 112 -23.87 -22.70 -35.57
N PRO A 113 -25.04 -22.81 -34.90
CA PRO A 113 -25.35 -21.98 -33.74
C PRO A 113 -24.27 -21.98 -32.65
N TYR A 114 -23.58 -23.10 -32.43
CA TYR A 114 -22.52 -23.19 -31.41
C TYR A 114 -21.22 -22.52 -31.87
N GLY A 115 -20.82 -22.69 -33.13
CA GLY A 115 -19.68 -22.00 -33.72
C GLY A 115 -19.82 -20.48 -33.69
N SER A 116 -21.04 -19.97 -33.97
CA SER A 116 -21.37 -18.55 -33.89
C SER A 116 -21.21 -17.99 -32.47
N ALA A 117 -21.71 -18.71 -31.47
CA ALA A 117 -21.65 -18.29 -30.08
C ALA A 117 -20.20 -18.24 -29.54
N SER A 118 -19.36 -19.19 -29.94
CA SER A 118 -17.95 -19.22 -29.55
C SER A 118 -17.19 -17.99 -30.08
N LEU A 119 -17.39 -17.63 -31.35
CA LEU A 119 -16.72 -16.47 -31.95
C LEU A 119 -17.11 -15.15 -31.27
N ILE A 120 -18.41 -14.96 -30.99
CA ILE A 120 -18.89 -13.77 -30.30
C ILE A 120 -18.23 -13.67 -28.91
N HIS A 121 -18.17 -14.79 -28.18
CA HIS A 121 -17.54 -14.83 -26.87
C HIS A 121 -16.04 -14.49 -26.92
N ASP A 122 -15.31 -15.03 -27.91
CA ASP A 122 -13.90 -14.73 -28.10
C ASP A 122 -13.66 -13.25 -28.42
N ASP A 123 -14.49 -12.66 -29.29
CA ASP A 123 -14.41 -11.23 -29.62
C ASP A 123 -14.75 -10.34 -28.41
N GLU A 124 -15.73 -10.71 -27.58
CA GLU A 124 -16.07 -10.03 -26.33
C GLU A 124 -14.89 -10.04 -25.35
N ILE A 125 -14.22 -11.19 -25.18
CA ILE A 125 -13.04 -11.32 -24.33
C ILE A 125 -11.92 -10.40 -24.83
N VAL A 126 -11.65 -10.40 -26.14
CA VAL A 126 -10.61 -9.55 -26.73
C VAL A 126 -10.94 -8.07 -26.52
N ALA A 127 -12.20 -7.67 -26.68
CA ALA A 127 -12.67 -6.31 -26.46
C ALA A 127 -12.44 -5.86 -25.01
N ASP A 128 -12.87 -6.65 -24.01
CA ASP A 128 -12.66 -6.27 -22.60
C ASP A 128 -11.17 -6.20 -22.23
N MET A 129 -10.35 -7.11 -22.77
CA MET A 129 -8.90 -7.05 -22.58
C MET A 129 -8.30 -5.75 -23.12
N MET A 130 -8.73 -5.29 -24.30
CA MET A 130 -8.26 -4.02 -24.88
C MET A 130 -8.73 -2.82 -24.05
N ASP A 131 -10.00 -2.80 -23.66
CA ASP A 131 -10.57 -1.76 -22.83
C ASP A 131 -9.84 -1.65 -21.49
N ARG A 132 -9.51 -2.78 -20.86
CA ARG A 132 -8.71 -2.80 -19.64
C ARG A 132 -7.34 -2.15 -19.84
N ARG A 133 -6.64 -2.48 -20.93
CA ARG A 133 -5.33 -1.89 -21.26
C ARG A 133 -5.42 -0.39 -21.50
N ILE A 134 -6.44 0.07 -22.21
CA ILE A 134 -6.69 1.50 -22.47
C ILE A 134 -6.91 2.25 -21.15
N ARG A 135 -7.77 1.74 -20.28
CA ARG A 135 -8.03 2.31 -18.95
C ARG A 135 -6.79 2.34 -18.08
N GLU A 136 -5.94 1.32 -18.16
CA GLU A 136 -4.68 1.26 -17.43
C GLU A 136 -3.68 2.30 -17.98
N LEU A 137 -3.60 2.46 -19.31
CA LEU A 137 -2.76 3.48 -19.94
C LEU A 137 -3.19 4.90 -19.54
N GLN A 138 -4.50 5.16 -19.47
CA GLN A 138 -5.05 6.42 -18.98
C GLN A 138 -4.61 6.69 -17.53
N GLN A 139 -4.66 5.68 -16.66
CA GLN A 139 -4.18 5.81 -15.27
C GLN A 139 -2.68 6.10 -15.20
N VAL A 140 -1.86 5.44 -16.02
CA VAL A 140 -0.41 5.68 -16.09
C VAL A 140 -0.11 7.11 -16.55
N ASN A 141 -0.78 7.57 -17.62
CA ASN A 141 -0.59 8.93 -18.12
C ASN A 141 -0.99 9.98 -17.07
N ARG A 142 -2.12 9.75 -16.39
CA ARG A 142 -2.57 10.62 -15.30
C ARG A 142 -1.58 10.64 -14.14
N ALA A 143 -1.04 9.48 -13.74
CA ALA A 143 -0.04 9.41 -12.68
C ALA A 143 1.23 10.20 -13.05
N LEU A 144 1.69 10.13 -14.31
CA LEU A 144 2.81 10.93 -14.81
C LEU A 144 2.51 12.44 -14.72
N GLU A 145 1.32 12.88 -15.15
CA GLU A 145 0.90 14.28 -15.00
C GLU A 145 0.90 14.75 -13.55
N GLU A 146 0.39 13.92 -12.63
CA GLU A 146 0.35 14.27 -11.20
C GLU A 146 1.75 14.29 -10.56
N LEU A 147 2.71 13.50 -11.08
CA LEU A 147 4.13 13.65 -10.72
C LEU A 147 4.67 15.02 -11.15
N ASP A 148 4.33 15.47 -12.36
CA ASP A 148 4.77 16.78 -12.88
C ASP A 148 4.16 17.94 -12.09
N ARG A 149 2.88 17.80 -11.69
CA ARG A 149 2.16 18.78 -10.85
C ARG A 149 2.53 18.71 -9.37
N GLY A 150 3.30 17.71 -8.94
CA GLY A 150 3.66 17.50 -7.53
C GLY A 150 2.52 17.02 -6.62
N ARG A 151 1.43 16.51 -7.21
CA ARG A 151 0.23 16.00 -6.51
C ARG A 151 0.11 14.47 -6.56
N TYR A 152 1.18 13.79 -6.94
CA TYR A 152 1.21 12.34 -6.99
C TYR A 152 0.81 11.70 -5.64
N GLY A 153 -0.06 10.70 -5.71
CA GLY A 153 -0.56 9.98 -4.54
C GLY A 153 -1.79 10.61 -3.90
N ILE A 154 -2.45 11.55 -4.55
CA ILE A 154 -3.76 12.09 -4.14
C ILE A 154 -4.86 11.45 -5.00
N CYS A 155 -5.96 11.03 -4.36
CA CYS A 155 -7.12 10.45 -5.03
C CYS A 155 -7.82 11.52 -5.89
N GLN A 156 -8.12 11.20 -7.14
CA GLN A 156 -8.79 12.15 -8.04
C GLN A 156 -10.29 12.35 -7.77
N GLU A 157 -10.91 11.55 -6.89
CA GLU A 157 -12.34 11.66 -6.57
C GLU A 157 -12.57 12.30 -5.20
N CYS A 158 -11.97 11.76 -4.15
CA CYS A 158 -12.15 12.26 -2.79
C CYS A 158 -11.02 13.21 -2.33
N GLU A 159 -10.00 13.44 -3.17
CA GLU A 159 -8.85 14.30 -2.84
C GLU A 159 -8.02 13.87 -1.62
N GLU A 160 -8.27 12.67 -1.09
CA GLU A 160 -7.54 12.09 0.03
C GLU A 160 -6.23 11.41 -0.43
N PRO A 161 -5.23 11.32 0.46
CA PRO A 161 -3.99 10.60 0.16
C PRO A 161 -4.23 9.10 -0.07
N ILE A 162 -3.72 8.59 -1.18
CA ILE A 162 -3.72 7.17 -1.52
C ILE A 162 -2.70 6.45 -0.63
N SER A 163 -3.08 5.28 -0.09
CA SER A 163 -2.22 4.53 0.82
C SER A 163 -0.87 4.18 0.17
N LYS A 164 0.22 4.35 0.94
CA LYS A 164 1.58 4.04 0.46
C LYS A 164 1.73 2.58 0.02
N ALA A 165 1.05 1.66 0.71
CA ALA A 165 1.03 0.24 0.34
C ALA A 165 0.43 0.03 -1.06
N ARG A 166 -0.67 0.74 -1.38
CA ARG A 166 -1.30 0.70 -2.70
C ARG A 166 -0.39 1.29 -3.77
N LEU A 167 0.24 2.44 -3.53
CA LEU A 167 1.18 3.05 -4.50
C LEU A 167 2.45 2.22 -4.69
N LYS A 168 2.87 1.44 -3.68
CA LYS A 168 3.99 0.50 -3.82
C LYS A 168 3.62 -0.70 -4.70
N ALA A 169 2.38 -1.20 -4.59
CA ALA A 169 1.89 -2.31 -5.41
C ALA A 169 1.48 -1.86 -6.82
N MET A 170 0.86 -0.68 -6.92
CA MET A 170 0.34 -0.08 -8.15
C MET A 170 0.71 1.40 -8.21
N PRO A 171 1.90 1.75 -8.74
CA PRO A 171 2.37 3.14 -8.82
C PRO A 171 1.50 4.04 -9.71
N PHE A 172 0.65 3.46 -10.56
CA PHE A 172 -0.24 4.19 -11.47
C PHE A 172 -1.64 4.41 -10.86
N ALA A 173 -1.89 3.99 -9.62
CA ALA A 173 -3.20 4.12 -9.00
C ALA A 173 -3.60 5.60 -8.84
N THR A 174 -4.69 6.01 -9.47
CA THR A 174 -5.23 7.38 -9.43
C THR A 174 -6.38 7.55 -8.43
N ARG A 175 -6.92 6.45 -7.90
CA ARG A 175 -8.03 6.41 -6.94
C ARG A 175 -7.65 5.61 -5.69
N CYS A 176 -8.20 5.99 -4.55
CA CYS A 176 -8.15 5.20 -3.33
C CYS A 176 -8.97 3.91 -3.47
N VAL A 177 -8.85 2.98 -2.51
CA VAL A 177 -9.57 1.70 -2.57
C VAL A 177 -11.08 1.90 -2.57
N ALA A 178 -11.60 2.78 -1.69
CA ALA A 178 -13.04 3.06 -1.58
C ALA A 178 -13.63 3.59 -2.90
N CYS A 179 -13.02 4.64 -3.46
CA CYS A 179 -13.38 5.23 -4.75
C CYS A 179 -13.29 4.23 -5.91
N GLN A 180 -12.25 3.39 -5.92
CA GLN A 180 -12.11 2.35 -6.92
C GLN A 180 -13.23 1.30 -6.82
N SER A 181 -13.55 0.83 -5.62
CA SER A 181 -14.62 -0.14 -5.39
C SER A 181 -15.99 0.43 -5.74
N ALA A 182 -16.25 1.70 -5.44
CA ALA A 182 -17.48 2.38 -5.85
C ALA A 182 -17.63 2.42 -7.38
N GLN A 183 -16.57 2.78 -8.11
CA GLN A 183 -16.60 2.79 -9.58
C GLN A 183 -16.83 1.40 -10.17
N GLU A 184 -16.18 0.38 -9.63
CA GLU A 184 -16.35 -1.00 -10.10
C GLU A 184 -17.76 -1.52 -9.82
N GLY A 185 -18.34 -1.15 -8.68
CA GLY A 185 -19.75 -1.43 -8.35
C GLY A 185 -20.70 -0.78 -9.35
N LEU A 186 -20.51 0.50 -9.66
CA LEU A 186 -21.31 1.22 -10.65
C LEU A 186 -21.23 0.58 -12.04
N ARG A 187 -20.04 0.13 -12.46
CA ARG A 187 -19.84 -0.54 -13.75
C ARG A 187 -20.51 -1.91 -13.86
N ARG A 188 -20.71 -2.61 -12.74
CA ARG A 188 -21.42 -3.90 -12.73
C ARG A 188 -22.93 -3.73 -12.72
N ALA A 189 -23.42 -2.57 -12.28
CA ALA A 189 -24.84 -2.26 -12.18
C ALA A 189 -25.42 -1.57 -13.43
N ALA A 190 -24.55 -1.07 -14.32
CA ALA A 190 -24.89 -0.44 -15.60
C ALA A 190 -24.83 -1.47 -16.73
#